data_AF-A0A3D5E818-F1
#
_entry.id   AF-A0A3D5E818-F1
#
_cell.length_a   1.000
_cell.length_b   1.000
_cell.length_c   1.000
_cell.angle_alpha   90.00
_cell.angle_beta   90.00
_cell.angle_gamma   90.00
#
_symmetry.space_group_name_H-M   'P 1'
#
loop_
_entity.id
_entity.type
_entity.pdbx_description
1 polymer ?
#
loop_
_entity_poly.entity_id
_entity_poly.type
_entity_poly.pdbx_seq_one_letter_code
_entity_poly.pdbx_strand_id
1 'polypeptide(L)'
;MAEAPTTTEVTAPGGLVLAAEEFTVSEEPYYLPLGDEVELFEAAFEQRIPVLLKGPTGCGKTRFVEYMSWRLGRPVTRISQGGEAPENDEGPRPFVTVACHEDLTASDLVGRYLLDTDGTRWIDGPLTRAVKTGAIC
;
A
#
# COMPACT_ATOMS: atom_id res chain seq x y z
N MET A 1 30.26 -1.20 -8.56
CA MET A 1 29.72 0.08 -9.05
C MET A 1 28.28 -0.19 -9.42
N ALA A 2 27.35 0.02 -8.48
CA ALA A 2 25.93 -0.25 -8.69
C ALA A 2 25.28 0.99 -9.32
N GLU A 3 24.63 0.78 -10.46
CA GLU A 3 23.95 1.79 -11.26
C GLU A 3 22.67 2.22 -10.53
N ALA A 4 22.50 3.54 -10.33
CA ALA A 4 21.31 4.10 -9.71
C ALA A 4 20.10 3.97 -10.66
N PRO A 5 18.89 3.61 -10.18
CA PRO A 5 17.72 3.54 -11.03
C PRO A 5 17.40 4.94 -11.58
N THR A 6 17.34 5.03 -12.91
CA THR A 6 17.07 6.25 -13.66
C THR A 6 15.59 6.60 -13.55
N THR A 7 15.29 7.72 -12.87
CA THR A 7 13.97 8.39 -12.88
C THR A 7 13.58 8.67 -14.32
N THR A 8 12.61 7.91 -14.86
CA THR A 8 12.01 8.21 -16.15
C THR A 8 10.67 8.86 -15.91
N GLU A 9 10.61 10.19 -16.01
CA GLU A 9 9.37 10.95 -16.00
C GLU A 9 8.55 10.62 -17.26
N VAL A 10 7.40 9.96 -17.09
CA VAL A 10 6.39 9.83 -18.14
C VAL A 10 5.33 10.89 -17.90
N THR A 11 5.39 11.98 -18.67
CA THR A 11 4.33 12.97 -18.77
C THR A 11 3.24 12.45 -19.71
N ALA A 12 2.05 12.17 -19.20
CA ALA A 12 0.84 11.94 -19.99
C ALA A 12 -0.19 13.05 -19.71
N PRO A 13 -0.84 13.63 -20.74
CA PRO A 13 -1.83 14.69 -20.56
C PRO A 13 -3.18 14.07 -20.15
N GLY A 14 -3.79 14.59 -19.07
CA GLY A 14 -5.22 14.40 -18.82
C GLY A 14 -5.66 13.19 -17.98
N GLY A 15 -4.75 12.52 -17.28
CA GLY A 15 -5.10 11.52 -16.25
C GLY A 15 -4.08 11.58 -15.13
N LEU A 16 -4.53 11.69 -13.88
CA LEU A 16 -3.62 11.59 -12.74
C LEU A 16 -3.07 10.17 -12.70
N VAL A 17 -1.87 9.97 -13.24
CA VAL A 17 -1.08 8.77 -12.98
C VAL A 17 -0.66 8.87 -11.52
N LEU A 18 -1.44 8.25 -10.63
CA LEU A 18 -1.07 8.08 -9.23
C LEU A 18 0.07 7.06 -9.20
N ALA A 19 1.30 7.56 -9.32
CA ALA A 19 2.50 6.76 -9.07
C ALA A 19 2.54 6.40 -7.58
N ALA A 20 1.89 5.30 -7.23
CA ALA A 20 2.14 4.58 -5.99
C ALA A 20 3.48 3.85 -6.10
N GLU A 21 4.58 4.60 -6.26
CA GLU A 21 5.91 4.10 -5.93
C GLU A 21 5.94 4.03 -4.38
N GLU A 22 6.02 2.90 -3.67
CA GLU A 22 6.50 1.56 -4.00
C GLU A 22 5.98 0.53 -2.96
N PHE A 23 6.16 -0.76 -3.30
CA PHE A 23 5.79 -2.03 -2.62
C PHE A 23 4.41 -2.61 -2.98
N THR A 24 4.17 -2.80 -4.28
CA THR A 24 3.34 -3.94 -4.70
C THR A 24 4.13 -5.23 -4.50
N VAL A 25 3.66 -6.10 -3.61
CA VAL A 25 4.26 -7.41 -3.38
C VAL A 25 3.77 -8.36 -4.48
N SER A 26 4.60 -8.63 -5.48
CA SER A 26 4.24 -9.47 -6.63
C SER A 26 4.38 -10.97 -6.36
N GLU A 27 5.42 -11.35 -5.61
CA GLU A 27 5.70 -12.75 -5.26
C GLU A 27 5.20 -13.07 -3.85
N GLU A 28 4.77 -14.30 -3.63
CA GLU A 28 4.30 -14.75 -2.31
C GLU A 28 5.41 -14.64 -1.26
N PRO A 29 5.27 -13.76 -0.25
CA PRO A 29 6.25 -13.69 0.83
C PRO A 29 6.14 -14.93 1.69
N TYR A 30 7.26 -15.56 2.00
CA TYR A 30 7.27 -16.58 3.04
C TYR A 30 6.75 -16.01 4.37
N TYR A 31 5.66 -16.59 4.85
CA TYR A 31 5.05 -16.34 6.16
C TYR A 31 4.44 -17.65 6.67
N LEU A 32 4.64 -17.97 7.94
CA LEU A 32 4.08 -19.15 8.59
C LEU A 32 3.05 -18.70 9.63
N PRO A 33 1.74 -18.94 9.39
CA PRO A 33 0.70 -18.66 10.38
C PRO A 33 0.94 -19.47 11.67
N LEU A 34 0.76 -18.80 12.81
CA LEU A 34 0.89 -19.38 14.15
C LEU A 34 -0.47 -19.65 14.82
N GLY A 35 -1.51 -18.94 14.41
CA GLY A 35 -2.87 -19.06 14.90
C GLY A 35 -3.91 -18.62 13.86
N ASP A 36 -4.92 -17.87 14.31
CA ASP A 36 -6.05 -17.37 13.52
C ASP A 36 -5.81 -15.96 12.95
N GLU A 37 -4.58 -15.43 13.01
CA GLU A 37 -4.30 -14.03 12.63
C GLU A 37 -4.64 -13.70 11.19
N VAL A 38 -4.51 -14.66 10.27
CA VAL A 38 -4.82 -14.45 8.86
C VAL A 38 -6.32 -14.27 8.65
N GLU A 39 -7.14 -15.17 9.21
CA GLU A 39 -8.60 -15.11 9.11
C GLU A 39 -9.14 -13.84 9.79
N LEU A 40 -8.59 -13.49 10.95
CA LEU A 40 -8.99 -12.29 11.68
C LEU A 40 -8.65 -11.00 10.91
N PHE A 41 -7.49 -10.96 10.23
CA PHE A 41 -7.09 -9.83 9.43
C PHE A 41 -7.96 -9.69 8.16
N GLU A 42 -8.31 -10.80 7.50
CA GLU A 42 -9.25 -10.79 6.37
C GLU A 42 -10.62 -10.23 6.80
N ALA A 43 -11.16 -10.72 7.91
CA ALA A 43 -12.43 -10.23 8.45
C ALA A 43 -12.37 -8.73 8.80
N ALA A 44 -11.28 -8.28 9.43
CA ALA A 44 -11.08 -6.86 9.74
C ALA A 44 -10.98 -6.01 8.48
N PHE A 45 -10.29 -6.49 7.44
CA PHE A 45 -10.16 -5.80 6.17
C PHE A 45 -11.50 -5.65 5.44
N GLU A 46 -12.30 -6.71 5.37
CA GLU A 46 -13.64 -6.67 4.78
C GLU A 46 -14.57 -5.66 5.48
N GLN A 47 -14.46 -5.56 6.80
CA GLN A 47 -15.23 -4.62 7.61
C GLN A 47 -14.59 -3.21 7.71
N ARG A 48 -13.44 -2.99 7.06
CA ARG A 48 -12.66 -1.74 7.13
C ARG A 48 -12.33 -1.32 8.58
N ILE A 49 -12.02 -2.29 9.43
CA ILE A 49 -11.64 -2.07 10.82
C ILE A 49 -10.11 -1.87 10.89
N PRO A 50 -9.62 -0.78 11.53
CA PRO A 50 -8.19 -0.59 11.74
C PRO A 50 -7.57 -1.70 12.60
N VAL A 51 -6.41 -2.21 12.19
CA VAL A 51 -5.71 -3.31 12.87
C VAL A 51 -4.44 -2.81 13.55
N LEU A 52 -4.22 -3.21 14.81
CA LEU A 52 -2.97 -2.99 15.55
C LEU A 52 -2.25 -4.32 15.80
N LEU A 53 -1.02 -4.43 15.32
CA LEU A 53 -0.18 -5.61 15.54
C LEU A 53 0.74 -5.41 16.74
N LYS A 54 0.52 -6.20 17.80
CA LYS A 54 1.34 -6.19 19.02
C LYS A 54 2.28 -7.40 19.08
N GLY A 55 3.50 -7.19 19.58
CA GLY A 55 4.47 -8.26 19.81
C GLY A 55 5.92 -7.74 19.90
N PRO A 56 6.86 -8.57 20.38
CA PRO A 56 8.27 -8.19 20.48
C PRO A 56 8.89 -7.87 19.12
N THR A 57 10.05 -7.20 19.10
CA THR A 57 10.80 -6.98 17.87
C THR A 57 11.21 -8.31 17.23
N GLY A 58 11.17 -8.39 15.89
CA GLY A 58 11.59 -9.60 15.17
C GLY A 58 10.58 -10.75 15.12
N CYS A 59 9.37 -10.62 15.68
CA CYS A 59 8.34 -11.68 15.62
C CYS A 59 7.54 -11.74 14.30
N GLY A 60 8.03 -11.09 13.23
CA GLY A 60 7.40 -11.17 11.90
C GLY A 60 6.21 -10.26 11.63
N LYS A 61 5.94 -9.21 12.44
CA LYS A 61 4.79 -8.29 12.21
C LYS A 61 4.80 -7.64 10.82
N THR A 62 5.94 -7.08 10.40
CA THR A 62 6.07 -6.48 9.07
C THR A 62 5.87 -7.53 7.97
N ARG A 63 6.46 -8.71 8.15
CA ARG A 63 6.33 -9.84 7.21
C ARG A 63 4.89 -10.34 7.10
N PHE A 64 4.13 -10.32 8.19
CA PHE A 64 2.71 -10.64 8.20
C PHE A 64 1.91 -9.65 7.34
N VAL A 65 2.15 -8.34 7.50
CA VAL A 65 1.45 -7.33 6.69
C VAL A 65 1.81 -7.45 5.21
N GLU A 66 3.08 -7.70 4.88
CA GLU A 66 3.51 -8.01 3.49
C GLU A 66 2.78 -9.24 2.92
N TYR A 67 2.66 -10.31 3.70
CA TYR A 67 1.92 -11.51 3.30
C TYR A 67 0.42 -11.20 3.08
N MET A 68 -0.19 -10.41 3.97
CA MET A 68 -1.59 -10.03 3.84
C MET A 68 -1.84 -9.10 2.65
N SER A 69 -0.94 -8.16 2.33
CA SER A 69 -1.10 -7.30 1.15
C SER A 69 -1.02 -8.08 -0.16
N TRP A 70 -0.10 -9.05 -0.25
CA TRP A 70 -0.06 -10.00 -1.35
C TRP A 70 -1.35 -10.84 -1.43
N ARG A 71 -1.78 -11.41 -0.31
CA ARG A 71 -2.94 -12.32 -0.24
C ARG A 71 -4.25 -11.62 -0.60
N LEU A 72 -4.48 -10.41 -0.08
CA LEU A 72 -5.66 -9.59 -0.33
C LEU A 72 -5.67 -8.94 -1.73
N GLY A 73 -4.50 -8.87 -2.38
CA GLY A 73 -4.33 -8.44 -3.76
C GLY A 73 -4.71 -9.48 -4.82
N ARG A 74 -5.06 -10.70 -4.40
CA ARG A 74 -5.55 -11.73 -5.33
C ARG A 74 -7.06 -11.58 -5.49
N PRO A 75 -7.63 -11.90 -6.66
CA PRO A 75 -9.07 -12.04 -6.80
C PRO A 75 -9.52 -13.15 -5.84
N VAL A 76 -10.18 -12.77 -4.74
CA VAL A 76 -10.96 -13.70 -3.93
C VAL A 76 -12.01 -14.23 -4.90
N THR A 77 -11.91 -15.50 -5.30
CA THR A 77 -12.87 -16.16 -6.16
C THR A 77 -14.23 -16.11 -5.48
N ARG A 78 -14.97 -15.02 -5.68
CA ARG A 78 -16.37 -14.91 -5.31
C ARG A 78 -17.09 -15.90 -6.18
N ILE A 79 -17.45 -17.04 -5.60
CA ILE A 79 -18.59 -17.82 -6.05
C ILE A 79 -19.85 -16.99 -5.76
N SER A 80 -20.04 -15.88 -6.48
CA SER A 80 -21.32 -15.21 -6.57
C SER A 80 -22.09 -15.85 -7.70
N GLN A 81 -23.13 -16.61 -7.36
CA GLN A 81 -24.22 -16.80 -8.29
C GLN A 81 -24.80 -15.42 -8.63
N GLY A 82 -24.59 -14.96 -9.87
CA GLY A 82 -25.30 -13.83 -10.47
C GLY A 82 -24.92 -12.45 -9.95
N GLY A 83 -23.82 -11.90 -10.48
CA GLY A 83 -23.48 -10.49 -10.36
C GLY A 83 -22.11 -10.24 -10.95
N GLU A 84 -22.06 -9.60 -12.12
CA GLU A 84 -20.82 -9.30 -12.85
C GLU A 84 -19.84 -8.57 -11.94
N ALA A 85 -18.69 -9.21 -11.66
CA ALA A 85 -17.60 -8.58 -10.93
C ALA A 85 -17.08 -7.39 -11.75
N PRO A 86 -16.78 -6.24 -11.13
CA PRO A 86 -16.18 -5.13 -11.86
C PRO A 86 -14.81 -5.57 -12.41
N GLU A 87 -14.70 -5.56 -13.73
CA GLU A 87 -13.59 -6.04 -14.58
C GLU A 87 -12.25 -5.28 -14.43
N ASN A 88 -12.02 -4.50 -13.35
CA ASN A 88 -10.93 -3.51 -13.29
C ASN A 88 -10.05 -3.52 -12.01
N ASP A 89 -10.13 -4.50 -11.11
CA ASP A 89 -9.25 -4.57 -9.90
C ASP A 89 -8.31 -5.80 -9.94
N GLU A 90 -7.79 -6.14 -11.13
CA GLU A 90 -6.87 -7.26 -11.34
C GLU A 90 -5.42 -6.82 -11.10
N GLY A 91 -5.01 -6.70 -9.83
CA GLY A 91 -3.62 -6.41 -9.50
C GLY A 91 -3.28 -6.55 -8.02
N PRO A 92 -2.00 -6.82 -7.68
CA PRO A 92 -1.52 -6.85 -6.30
C PRO A 92 -1.86 -5.53 -5.60
N ARG A 93 -2.45 -5.60 -4.40
CA ARG A 93 -2.80 -4.40 -3.64
C ARG A 93 -1.52 -3.69 -3.20
N PRO A 94 -1.40 -2.38 -3.46
CA PRO A 94 -0.24 -1.62 -3.01
C PRO A 94 -0.18 -1.62 -1.48
N PHE A 95 1.04 -1.70 -0.95
CA PHE A 95 1.32 -1.63 0.48
C PHE A 95 2.31 -0.48 0.72
N VAL A 96 1.94 0.44 1.60
CA VAL A 96 2.76 1.61 1.96
C VAL A 96 3.26 1.41 3.38
N THR A 97 4.58 1.33 3.56
CA THR A 97 5.19 1.30 4.90
C THR A 97 5.74 2.67 5.25
N VAL A 98 5.40 3.18 6.44
CA VAL A 98 6.04 4.36 7.01
C VAL A 98 6.84 3.97 8.26
N ALA A 99 8.16 4.20 8.21
CA ALA A 99 9.01 4.08 9.38
C ALA A 99 8.79 5.28 10.30
N CYS A 100 8.09 5.07 11.42
CA CYS A 100 7.82 6.12 12.38
C CYS A 100 9.04 6.40 13.28
N HIS A 101 9.36 7.68 13.48
CA HIS A 101 10.42 8.17 14.37
C HIS A 101 9.98 9.49 15.02
N GLU A 102 10.75 9.98 15.98
CA GLU A 102 10.38 11.16 16.79
C GLU A 102 10.29 12.46 15.97
N ASP A 103 11.13 12.62 14.95
CA ASP A 103 11.09 13.78 14.06
C ASP A 103 10.03 13.69 12.94
N LEU A 104 9.23 12.62 12.88
CA LEU A 104 8.22 12.45 11.83
C LEU A 104 7.07 13.45 12.04
N THR A 105 6.82 14.31 11.06
CA THR A 105 5.74 15.31 11.14
C THR A 105 4.49 14.90 10.36
N ALA A 106 3.35 15.50 10.69
CA ALA A 106 2.11 15.27 9.95
C ALA A 106 2.24 15.67 8.47
N SER A 107 3.04 16.69 8.16
CA SER A 107 3.29 17.12 6.78
C SER A 107 4.05 16.07 5.97
N ASP A 108 4.89 15.25 6.62
CA ASP A 108 5.58 14.16 5.92
C ASP A 108 4.62 13.03 5.53
N LEU A 109 3.53 12.82 6.29
CA LEU A 109 2.50 11.82 5.98
C LEU A 109 1.49 12.33 4.94
N VAL A 110 1.02 13.56 5.10
CA VAL A 110 -0.05 14.13 4.28
C VAL A 110 0.50 14.67 2.95
N GLY A 111 1.64 15.36 2.98
CA GLY A 111 2.20 16.05 1.82
C GLY A 111 2.53 17.51 2.12
N ARG A 112 3.21 18.15 1.15
CA ARG A 112 3.69 19.54 1.27
C ARG A 112 3.73 20.25 -0.07
N TYR A 113 3.63 21.57 -0.03
CA TYR A 113 3.89 22.43 -1.19
C TYR A 113 5.39 22.60 -1.40
N LEU A 114 5.85 22.43 -2.64
CA LEU A 114 7.18 22.80 -3.09
C LEU A 114 7.12 24.04 -3.99
N LEU A 115 8.16 24.86 -3.90
CA LEU A 115 8.37 26.00 -4.78
C LEU A 115 9.24 25.55 -5.95
N ASP A 116 8.77 25.84 -7.16
CA ASP A 116 9.45 25.59 -8.42
C ASP A 116 9.57 26.90 -9.21
N THR A 117 10.33 26.88 -10.31
CA THR A 117 10.54 28.04 -11.18
C THR A 117 9.23 28.54 -11.79
N ASP A 118 8.28 27.63 -12.03
CA ASP A 118 6.98 27.92 -12.64
C ASP A 118 5.85 28.16 -11.61
N GLY A 119 6.14 28.07 -10.31
CA GLY A 119 5.17 28.36 -9.25
C GLY A 119 5.19 27.40 -8.06
N THR A 120 4.09 27.37 -7.31
CA THR A 120 3.93 26.51 -6.12
C THR A 120 3.15 25.25 -6.48
N ARG A 121 3.72 24.06 -6.24
CA ARG A 121 3.10 22.77 -6.54
C ARG A 121 2.91 21.91 -5.30
N TRP A 122 1.80 21.20 -5.21
CA TRP A 122 1.54 20.24 -4.14
C TRP A 122 2.18 18.89 -4.44
N ILE A 123 2.72 18.21 -3.42
CA ILE A 123 3.16 16.81 -3.48
C ILE A 123 2.48 16.03 -2.37
N ASP A 124 1.82 14.92 -2.72
CA ASP A 124 1.20 14.01 -1.75
C ASP A 124 2.25 13.23 -0.94
N GLY A 125 2.02 13.13 0.37
CA GLY A 125 2.75 12.22 1.24
C GLY A 125 2.31 10.75 1.08
N PRO A 126 3.00 9.79 1.72
CA PRO A 126 2.72 8.37 1.61
C PRO A 126 1.31 7.99 2.06
N LEU A 127 0.79 8.61 3.14
CA LEU A 127 -0.56 8.32 3.63
C LEU A 127 -1.62 8.85 2.66
N THR A 128 -1.43 10.04 2.11
CA THR A 128 -2.36 10.60 1.10
C THR A 128 -2.38 9.76 -0.17
N ARG A 129 -1.22 9.27 -0.62
CA ARG A 129 -1.13 8.35 -1.75
C ARG A 129 -1.86 7.04 -1.45
N ALA A 130 -1.65 6.45 -0.28
CA ALA A 130 -2.33 5.21 0.12
C ALA A 130 -3.86 5.35 0.13
N VAL A 131 -4.38 6.47 0.67
CA VAL A 131 -5.83 6.75 0.67
C VAL A 131 -6.37 6.90 -0.74
N LYS A 132 -5.66 7.59 -1.64
CA LYS A 132 -6.10 7.79 -3.03
C LYS A 132 -6.10 6.50 -3.85
N THR A 133 -5.22 5.56 -3.54
CA THR A 133 -5.04 4.32 -4.30
C THR A 133 -5.71 3.09 -3.66
N GLY A 134 -6.25 3.24 -2.45
CA GLY A 134 -6.81 2.11 -1.69
C GLY A 134 -5.74 1.14 -1.19
N ALA A 135 -4.52 1.62 -0.98
CA ALA A 135 -3.42 0.83 -0.45
C ALA A 135 -3.61 0.50 1.04
N ILE A 136 -3.00 -0.60 1.48
CA ILE A 136 -2.78 -0.86 2.91
C ILE A 136 -1.64 0.05 3.39
N CYS A 137 -1.81 0.72 4.52
CA CYS A 137 -0.83 1.61 5.13
C CYS A 137 -0.71 1.35 6.64
#